data_AF-A0A8T5M1R4-F1
#
_entry.id   AF-A0A8T5M1R4-F1
#
_cell.length_a   1.000
_cell.length_b   1.000
_cell.length_c   1.000
_cell.angle_alpha   90.00
_cell.angle_beta   90.00
_cell.angle_gamma   90.00
#
_symmetry.space_group_name_H-M   'P 1'
#
loop_
_entity.id
_entity.type
_entity.pdbx_description
1 polymer ?
#
loop_
_entity_poly.entity_id
_entity_poly.type
_entity_poly.pdbx_seq_one_letter_code
_entity_poly.pdbx_strand_id
1 'polypeptide(L)'
;MNVTDLKDKTAVDEITLKITKKEEPREVRGGFLKVCNCTGEDATGTVTVTLWNQDIDKVKEGDTIKITGGWAAEYQGSIQMSAGKRGNLEVISGGDAAGAKPAKDKPAKEKPSDETPEEETVE
;
A
#
# COMPACT_ATOMS: atom_id res chain seq x y z
N MET A 1 -3.08 13.34 -9.16
CA MET A 1 -3.75 13.58 -7.86
C MET A 1 -2.66 13.58 -6.79
N ASN A 2 -2.77 14.42 -5.76
CA ASN A 2 -1.71 14.62 -4.77
C ASN A 2 -1.97 13.81 -3.49
N VAL A 3 -0.91 13.44 -2.78
CA VAL A 3 -0.99 12.69 -1.52
C VAL A 3 -1.77 13.46 -0.44
N THR A 4 -1.60 14.77 -0.38
CA THR A 4 -2.30 15.63 0.60
C THR A 4 -3.79 15.79 0.34
N ASP A 5 -4.26 15.46 -0.86
CA ASP A 5 -5.68 15.46 -1.21
C ASP A 5 -6.33 14.07 -1.01
N LEU A 6 -5.55 13.07 -0.56
CA LEU A 6 -6.06 11.75 -0.25
C LEU A 6 -6.89 11.80 1.02
N LYS A 7 -8.20 11.62 0.86
CA LYS A 7 -9.13 11.37 1.97
C LYS A 7 -9.34 9.88 2.15
N ASP A 8 -9.83 9.49 3.32
CA ASP A 8 -10.23 8.12 3.56
C ASP A 8 -11.24 7.64 2.50
N LYS A 9 -11.04 6.41 2.02
CA LYS A 9 -11.94 5.76 1.04
C LYS A 9 -12.03 6.49 -0.30
N THR A 10 -10.91 7.01 -0.78
CA THR A 10 -10.82 7.70 -2.06
C THR A 10 -10.13 6.84 -3.10
N ALA A 11 -10.69 6.80 -4.31
CA ALA A 11 -10.03 6.19 -5.46
C ALA A 11 -8.98 7.13 -6.04
N VAL A 12 -7.85 6.58 -6.43
CA VAL A 12 -6.71 7.32 -6.98
C VAL A 12 -6.54 6.92 -8.43
N ASP A 13 -6.89 7.81 -9.37
CA ASP A 13 -6.75 7.50 -10.80
C ASP A 13 -5.30 7.27 -11.20
N GLU A 14 -4.38 8.14 -10.75
CA GLU A 14 -2.95 8.03 -11.03
C GLU A 14 -2.13 8.80 -9.98
N ILE A 15 -1.12 8.14 -9.43
CA ILE A 15 -0.16 8.74 -8.50
C ILE A 15 1.24 8.13 -8.69
N THR A 16 2.28 8.94 -8.57
CA THR A 16 3.67 8.51 -8.59
C THR A 16 4.23 8.68 -7.18
N LEU A 17 4.91 7.67 -6.66
CA LEU A 17 5.46 7.65 -5.31
C LEU A 17 6.88 7.10 -5.36
N LYS A 18 7.77 7.73 -4.61
CA LYS A 18 9.13 7.25 -4.38
C LYS A 18 9.16 6.47 -3.07
N ILE A 19 9.56 5.21 -3.12
CA ILE A 19 9.71 4.40 -1.93
C ILE A 19 10.95 4.87 -1.17
N THR A 20 10.77 5.41 0.03
CA THR A 20 11.88 5.83 0.89
C THR A 20 12.21 4.79 1.94
N LYS A 21 11.23 3.96 2.32
CA LYS A 21 11.42 2.89 3.30
C LYS A 21 10.56 1.67 2.97
N LYS A 22 11.07 0.47 3.20
CA LYS A 22 10.34 -0.79 3.07
C LYS A 22 10.37 -1.53 4.40
N GLU A 23 9.21 -1.89 4.90
CA GLU A 23 9.08 -2.71 6.11
C GLU A 23 9.25 -4.20 5.77
N GLU A 24 9.34 -5.05 6.80
CA GLU A 24 9.45 -6.49 6.59
C GLU A 24 8.14 -7.08 6.04
N PRO A 25 8.20 -7.91 4.99
CA PRO A 25 7.02 -8.57 4.47
C PRO A 25 6.46 -9.54 5.49
N ARG A 26 5.19 -9.37 5.84
CA ARG A 26 4.45 -10.26 6.72
C ARG A 26 3.55 -11.21 5.93
N GLU A 27 3.44 -12.43 6.42
CA GLU A 27 2.55 -13.44 5.86
C GLU A 27 1.16 -13.32 6.50
N VAL A 28 0.16 -13.04 5.68
CA VAL A 28 -1.25 -12.99 6.08
C VAL A 28 -1.98 -14.23 5.56
N ARG A 29 -3.10 -14.56 6.22
CA ARG A 29 -3.90 -15.75 5.88
C ARG A 29 -3.13 -17.07 6.01
N GLY A 30 -2.21 -17.17 6.99
CA GLY A 30 -1.48 -18.41 7.28
C GLY A 30 -0.39 -18.79 6.28
N GLY A 31 0.24 -17.83 5.60
CA GLY A 31 1.35 -18.06 4.66
C GLY A 31 0.99 -17.95 3.17
N PHE A 32 -0.30 -17.91 2.84
CA PHE A 32 -0.75 -17.90 1.45
C PHE A 32 -0.65 -16.53 0.77
N LEU A 33 -0.64 -15.46 1.54
CA LEU A 33 -0.56 -14.09 1.03
C LEU A 33 0.56 -13.37 1.74
N LYS A 34 1.46 -12.75 0.99
CA LYS A 34 2.49 -11.86 1.55
C LYS A 34 2.04 -10.42 1.38
N VAL A 35 2.21 -9.63 2.43
CA VAL A 35 1.94 -8.20 2.42
C VAL A 35 3.13 -7.45 2.99
N CYS A 36 3.55 -6.40 2.31
CA CYS A 36 4.67 -5.56 2.73
C CYS A 36 4.21 -4.11 2.76
N ASN A 37 4.44 -3.46 3.88
CA ASN A 37 4.18 -2.04 4.01
C ASN A 37 5.44 -1.28 3.60
N CYS A 38 5.27 -0.20 2.85
CA CYS A 38 6.35 0.67 2.41
C CYS A 38 5.96 2.11 2.65
N THR A 39 6.92 2.98 2.93
CA THR A 39 6.71 4.43 2.93
C THR A 39 7.00 4.96 1.54
N GLY A 40 5.97 5.49 0.89
CA GLY A 40 6.05 6.21 -0.36
C GLY A 40 5.99 7.72 -0.10
N GLU A 41 6.88 8.48 -0.72
CA GLU A 41 6.89 9.94 -0.67
C GLU A 41 6.71 10.50 -2.06
N ASP A 42 5.94 11.58 -2.16
CA ASP A 42 5.74 12.35 -3.37
C ASP A 42 5.96 13.84 -3.09
N ALA A 43 5.92 14.67 -4.12
CA ALA A 43 6.07 16.13 -4.03
C ALA A 43 5.13 16.81 -3.02
N THR A 44 4.06 16.13 -2.62
CA THR A 44 3.04 16.67 -1.73
C THR A 44 3.10 16.15 -0.30
N GLY A 45 3.71 14.99 -0.05
CA GLY A 45 3.81 14.41 1.29
C GLY A 45 4.16 12.93 1.28
N THR A 46 3.96 12.29 2.43
CA THR A 46 4.31 10.89 2.69
C THR A 46 3.07 10.03 2.89
N VAL A 47 3.07 8.80 2.40
CA VAL A 47 1.94 7.85 2.52
C VAL A 47 2.44 6.42 2.60
N THR A 48 1.70 5.57 3.31
CA THR A 48 2.03 4.14 3.38
C THR A 48 1.46 3.42 2.17
N VAL A 49 2.30 2.69 1.44
CA VAL A 49 1.91 1.85 0.30
C VAL A 49 1.95 0.38 0.72
N THR A 50 0.85 -0.32 0.52
CA THR A 50 0.75 -1.76 0.79
C THR A 50 0.97 -2.56 -0.50
N LEU A 51 2.07 -3.30 -0.55
CA LEU A 51 2.44 -4.21 -1.64
C LEU A 51 2.01 -5.64 -1.33
N TRP A 52 1.65 -6.39 -2.36
CA TRP A 52 1.12 -7.75 -2.24
C TRP A 52 1.95 -8.76 -3.03
N ASN A 53 2.22 -9.92 -2.42
CA ASN A 53 2.87 -11.07 -3.04
C ASN A 53 4.12 -10.70 -3.86
N GLN A 54 4.06 -10.91 -5.18
CA GLN A 54 5.19 -10.70 -6.10
C GLN A 54 5.55 -9.23 -6.29
N ASP A 55 4.65 -8.29 -6.00
CA ASP A 55 4.95 -6.86 -6.11
C ASP A 55 5.93 -6.41 -5.02
N ILE A 56 6.00 -7.16 -3.91
CA ILE A 56 6.98 -6.95 -2.84
C ILE A 56 8.39 -7.20 -3.38
N ASP A 57 8.61 -8.26 -4.13
CA ASP A 57 9.94 -8.59 -4.68
C ASP A 57 10.34 -7.66 -5.83
N LYS A 58 9.37 -7.13 -6.57
CA LYS A 58 9.60 -6.18 -7.68
C LYS A 58 10.03 -4.80 -7.19
N VAL A 59 9.47 -4.32 -6.09
CA VAL A 59 9.71 -2.97 -5.59
C VAL A 59 10.81 -2.97 -4.53
N LYS A 60 11.81 -2.12 -4.70
CA LYS A 60 12.91 -1.94 -3.75
C LYS A 60 12.87 -0.56 -3.08
N GLU A 61 13.58 -0.46 -1.96
CA GLU A 61 13.81 0.83 -1.31
C GLU A 61 14.58 1.75 -2.25
N GLY A 62 14.10 2.99 -2.40
CA GLY A 62 14.64 3.98 -3.32
C GLY A 62 13.98 3.98 -4.71
N ASP A 63 13.18 2.96 -5.05
CA ASP A 63 12.53 2.91 -6.36
C ASP A 63 11.37 3.90 -6.47
N THR A 64 11.13 4.39 -7.68
CA THR A 64 9.95 5.19 -7.99
C THR A 64 8.91 4.32 -8.67
N ILE A 65 7.74 4.22 -8.05
CA ILE A 65 6.58 3.47 -8.54
C ILE A 65 5.47 4.42 -8.95
N LYS A 66 4.65 3.97 -9.89
CA LYS A 66 3.44 4.63 -10.35
C LYS A 66 2.27 3.69 -10.15
N ILE A 67 1.27 4.17 -9.43
CA ILE A 67 0.04 3.46 -9.15
C ILE A 67 -1.07 4.13 -9.94
N THR A 68 -1.74 3.37 -10.80
CA THR A 68 -2.93 3.81 -11.55
C THR A 68 -4.14 3.08 -10.99
N GLY A 69 -5.28 3.73 -10.77
CA GLY A 69 -6.49 3.10 -10.24
C GLY A 69 -6.38 2.56 -8.81
N GLY A 70 -5.51 3.17 -8.00
CA GLY A 70 -5.29 2.83 -6.61
C GLY A 70 -6.46 3.19 -5.70
N TRP A 71 -6.35 2.80 -4.44
CA TRP A 71 -7.31 3.08 -3.39
C TRP A 71 -6.58 3.50 -2.12
N ALA A 72 -6.90 4.70 -1.64
CA ALA A 72 -6.41 5.21 -0.37
C ALA A 72 -7.49 5.05 0.72
N ALA A 73 -7.06 4.54 1.88
CA ALA A 73 -7.89 4.37 3.05
C ALA A 73 -7.09 4.75 4.30
N GLU A 74 -7.70 5.49 5.20
CA GLU A 74 -7.12 5.71 6.52
C GLU A 74 -7.25 4.44 7.36
N TYR A 75 -6.16 4.04 7.99
CA TYR A 75 -6.11 2.92 8.89
C TYR A 75 -5.26 3.28 10.12
N GLN A 76 -5.87 3.23 11.31
CA GLN A 76 -5.26 3.63 12.58
C GLN A 76 -4.61 5.03 12.55
N GLY A 77 -5.31 6.01 11.95
CA GLY A 77 -4.83 7.40 11.86
C GLY A 77 -3.69 7.64 10.85
N SER A 78 -3.30 6.61 10.09
CA SER A 78 -2.33 6.72 8.99
C SER A 78 -3.00 6.43 7.65
N ILE A 79 -2.76 7.29 6.66
CA ILE A 79 -3.24 7.05 5.29
C ILE A 79 -2.41 5.91 4.68
N GLN A 80 -3.10 4.84 4.29
CA GLN A 80 -2.52 3.73 3.56
C GLN A 80 -3.16 3.64 2.18
N MET A 81 -2.37 3.27 1.17
CA MET A 81 -2.87 3.07 -0.18
C MET A 81 -2.38 1.77 -0.79
N SER A 82 -3.17 1.25 -1.72
CA SER A 82 -2.80 0.08 -2.51
C SER A 82 -3.30 0.25 -3.94
N ALA A 83 -2.80 -0.58 -4.87
CA ALA A 83 -3.31 -0.63 -6.22
C ALA A 83 -4.80 -1.07 -6.30
N GLY A 84 -5.39 -1.63 -5.23
CA GLY A 84 -6.80 -2.01 -5.21
C GLY A 84 -7.19 -3.04 -6.30
N LYS A 85 -8.49 -3.25 -6.52
CA LYS A 85 -8.99 -4.28 -7.45
C LYS A 85 -8.90 -3.90 -8.93
N ARG A 86 -8.84 -2.60 -9.22
CA ARG A 86 -8.84 -2.06 -10.59
C ARG A 86 -7.53 -1.35 -10.94
N GLY A 87 -6.61 -1.23 -10.00
CA GLY A 87 -5.39 -0.52 -10.24
C GLY A 87 -4.24 -1.41 -10.68
N ASN A 88 -3.19 -0.71 -11.06
CA ASN A 88 -1.98 -1.23 -11.65
C ASN A 88 -0.79 -0.54 -10.97
N LEU A 89 0.29 -1.29 -10.77
CA LEU A 89 1.52 -0.79 -10.18
C LEU A 89 2.64 -0.98 -11.19
N GLU A 90 3.32 0.10 -11.54
CA GLU A 90 4.42 0.14 -12.50
C GLU A 90 5.65 0.76 -11.85
N VAL A 91 6.81 0.12 -11.95
CA VAL A 91 8.07 0.69 -11.45
C VAL A 91 8.67 1.54 -12.56
N ILE A 92 8.78 2.85 -12.33
CA ILE A 92 9.30 3.83 -13.30
C ILE A 92 10.82 3.95 -13.21
N SER A 93 11.35 3.89 -11.98
CA SER A 93 12.78 3.99 -11.72
C SER A 93 13.18 2.93 -10.72
N GLY A 94 13.60 1.79 -11.26
CA GLY A 94 14.15 0.63 -10.57
C GLY A 94 14.73 -0.28 -11.65
N GLY A 95 15.98 -0.69 -11.51
CA GLY A 95 16.81 -1.26 -12.57
C GLY A 95 16.42 -2.65 -13.09
N ASP A 96 15.14 -3.03 -13.11
CA ASP A 96 14.68 -4.25 -13.77
C ASP A 96 13.31 -4.04 -14.44
N ALA A 97 13.35 -3.80 -15.75
CA ALA A 97 12.20 -3.72 -16.61
C ALA A 97 11.66 -5.14 -16.88
N ALA A 98 10.71 -5.61 -16.07
CA ALA A 98 9.92 -6.79 -16.38
C ALA A 98 8.48 -6.64 -15.88
N GLY A 99 7.63 -6.15 -16.78
CA GLY A 99 6.19 -6.08 -16.55
C GLY A 99 5.60 -7.45 -16.24
N ALA A 100 4.75 -7.49 -15.21
CA ALA A 100 3.82 -8.60 -15.03
C ALA A 100 2.42 -8.00 -14.84
N LYS A 101 1.66 -8.07 -15.94
CA LYS A 101 0.22 -7.89 -16.07
C LYS A 101 -0.52 -8.38 -14.80
N PRO A 102 -1.42 -7.58 -14.21
CA PRO A 102 -1.88 -7.79 -12.83
C PRO A 102 -2.74 -9.04 -12.73
N ALA A 103 -2.30 -9.98 -11.89
CA ALA A 103 -3.07 -11.17 -11.56
C ALA A 103 -4.29 -10.77 -10.73
N LYS A 104 -5.46 -10.98 -11.35
CA LYS A 104 -6.77 -10.97 -10.71
C LYS A 104 -6.78 -11.99 -9.58
N ASP A 105 -6.76 -11.55 -8.33
CA ASP A 105 -7.45 -12.26 -7.26
C ASP A 105 -7.96 -11.26 -6.19
N LYS A 106 -9.27 -11.34 -5.97
CA LYS A 106 -10.09 -10.59 -4.99
C LYS A 106 -10.56 -11.65 -3.97
N PRO A 107 -11.10 -11.34 -2.78
CA PRO A 107 -11.06 -10.18 -1.86
C PRO A 107 -10.57 -10.56 -0.43
N ALA A 108 -10.16 -9.57 0.37
CA ALA A 108 -10.49 -9.49 1.80
C ALA A 108 -10.39 -7.99 2.13
N LYS A 109 -11.43 -7.20 2.42
CA LYS A 109 -12.57 -7.40 3.33
C LYS A 109 -12.17 -8.07 4.63
N GLU A 110 -11.20 -7.49 5.32
CA GLU A 110 -11.17 -7.56 6.77
C GLU A 110 -11.26 -6.14 7.31
N LYS A 111 -12.28 -5.98 8.15
CA LYS A 111 -12.54 -4.82 8.99
C LYS A 111 -11.25 -4.52 9.78
N PRO A 112 -10.94 -3.27 10.17
CA PRO A 112 -10.20 -3.12 11.40
C PRO A 112 -11.12 -3.67 12.48
N SER A 113 -10.81 -4.88 12.96
CA SER A 113 -11.11 -5.24 14.33
C SER A 113 -10.44 -4.15 15.15
N ASP A 114 -11.28 -3.27 15.68
CA ASP A 114 -11.02 -2.57 16.92
C ASP A 114 -10.70 -3.65 17.95
N GLU A 115 -9.42 -3.94 18.09
CA GLU A 115 -8.88 -4.56 19.29
C GLU A 115 -8.04 -3.47 19.93
N THR A 116 -8.76 -2.59 20.62
CA THR A 116 -8.20 -1.81 21.72
C THR A 116 -8.10 -2.77 22.90
N PRO A 117 -6.89 -3.05 23.44
CA PRO A 117 -6.80 -3.39 24.83
C PRO A 117 -5.94 -2.33 25.48
N GLU A 118 -6.57 -1.31 26.07
CA GLU A 118 -6.08 -0.82 27.35
C GLU A 118 -7.29 -0.69 28.28
N GLU A 119 -7.25 -1.55 29.29
CA GLU A 119 -8.22 -1.78 30.33
C GLU A 119 -8.56 -0.53 31.16
N GLU A 120 -9.81 -0.54 31.61
CA GLU A 120 -10.32 -0.21 32.94
C GLU A 120 -9.78 1.01 33.70
N THR A 121 -10.70 1.95 33.88
CA THR A 121 -10.86 2.73 35.12
C THR A 121 -10.91 1.84 36.37
N VAL A 122 -10.10 2.15 37.38
CA VAL A 122 -10.33 2.04 38.85
C VAL A 122 -9.10 2.70 39.48
N GLU A 123 -9.15 3.65 40.41
CA GLU A 123 -10.19 4.18 41.33
C GLU A 123 -10.00 5.70 41.51
#